data_AF-A0A351KAR9-F1
#
_entry.id   AF-A0A351KAR9-F1
#
_cell.length_a   1.000
_cell.length_b   1.000
_cell.length_c   1.000
_cell.angle_alpha   90.00
_cell.angle_beta   90.00
_cell.angle_gamma   90.00
#
_symmetry.space_group_name_H-M   'P 1'
#
loop_
_entity.id
_entity.type
_entity.pdbx_description
1 polymer ?
#
loop_
_entity_poly.entity_id
_entity_poly.type
_entity_poly.pdbx_seq_one_letter_code
_entity_poly.pdbx_strand_id
1 'polypeptide(L)'
;MVAPREVYDLVFRCARVAGCDPGTADRVARNVMVAEARWGGAVAVAVGVFEAEDPAGSAPVRAPDVLAEAECDARTTGSARAEFEAPVPLAFLVSTIAEMAGRGVVVDELPIDATAGLPVSGLGLRTGVADRPSSVEAHRGGLSVDRVAFNRLEAMAGRFLVSEAILDGIEP
;
A
#
# COMPACT_ATOMS: atom_id res chain seq x y z
N MET A 1 15.19 -14.52 2.26
CA MET A 1 15.14 -13.11 2.72
C MET A 1 15.24 -12.23 1.50
N VAL A 2 14.49 -11.13 1.48
CA VAL A 2 14.44 -10.15 0.39
C VAL A 2 14.63 -8.77 1.01
N ALA A 3 15.40 -7.88 0.38
CA ALA A 3 15.56 -6.52 0.90
C ALA A 3 14.22 -5.76 0.82
N PRO A 4 13.86 -4.91 1.80
CA PRO A 4 12.64 -4.10 1.73
C PRO A 4 12.53 -3.30 0.42
N ARG A 5 13.67 -2.80 -0.09
CA ARG A 5 13.74 -2.12 -1.38
C ARG A 5 13.33 -3.00 -2.56
N GLU A 6 13.68 -4.29 -2.55
CA GLU A 6 13.28 -5.21 -3.62
C GLU A 6 11.77 -5.45 -3.62
N VAL A 7 11.14 -5.56 -2.43
CA VAL A 7 9.68 -5.63 -2.32
C VAL A 7 9.04 -4.36 -2.87
N TYR A 8 9.55 -3.19 -2.47
CA TYR A 8 9.09 -1.90 -2.96
C TYR A 8 9.20 -1.80 -4.50
N ASP A 9 10.39 -2.01 -5.06
CA ASP A 9 10.68 -1.88 -6.49
C ASP A 9 9.82 -2.86 -7.32
N LEU A 10 9.57 -4.06 -6.79
CA LEU A 10 8.76 -5.06 -7.45
C LEU A 10 7.26 -4.71 -7.45
N VAL A 11 6.72 -4.31 -6.28
CA VAL A 11 5.31 -3.90 -6.16
C VAL A 11 5.05 -2.64 -7.00
N PHE A 12 5.97 -1.69 -7.01
CA PHE A 12 5.89 -0.49 -7.85
C PHE A 12 5.71 -0.86 -9.33
N ARG A 13 6.58 -1.73 -9.86
CA ARG A 13 6.48 -2.18 -11.25
C ARG A 13 5.17 -2.94 -11.54
N CYS A 14 4.70 -3.77 -10.60
CA CYS A 14 3.42 -4.45 -10.74
C CYS A 14 2.26 -3.46 -10.82
N ALA A 15 2.23 -2.45 -9.94
CA ALA A 15 1.21 -1.40 -9.97
C ALA A 15 1.23 -0.62 -11.29
N ARG A 16 2.42 -0.33 -11.83
CA ARG A 16 2.57 0.32 -13.14
C ARG A 16 2.05 -0.55 -14.29
N VAL A 17 2.37 -1.84 -14.31
CA VAL A 17 1.82 -2.81 -15.29
C VAL A 17 0.30 -2.91 -15.17
N ALA A 18 -0.23 -2.79 -13.96
CA ALA A 18 -1.66 -2.79 -13.69
C ALA A 18 -2.37 -1.47 -14.06
N GLY A 19 -1.65 -0.47 -14.58
CA GLY A 19 -2.23 0.79 -15.07
C GLY A 19 -2.26 1.94 -14.06
N CYS A 20 -1.71 1.77 -12.84
CA CYS A 20 -1.61 2.86 -11.87
C CYS A 20 -0.63 3.93 -12.37
N ASP A 21 -0.92 5.21 -12.17
CA ASP A 21 0.05 6.30 -12.40
C ASP A 21 1.25 6.20 -11.45
N PRO A 22 2.37 6.92 -11.69
CA PRO A 22 3.57 6.80 -10.87
C PRO A 22 3.36 7.14 -9.37
N GLY A 23 2.50 8.12 -9.06
CA GLY A 23 2.24 8.51 -7.68
C GLY A 23 1.43 7.46 -6.93
N THR A 24 0.41 6.92 -7.58
CA THR A 24 -0.38 5.80 -7.04
C THR A 24 0.48 4.55 -6.86
N ALA A 25 1.34 4.23 -7.84
CA ALA A 25 2.26 3.09 -7.76
C ALA A 25 3.27 3.21 -6.61
N ASP A 26 3.86 4.41 -6.39
CA ASP A 26 4.75 4.70 -5.24
C ASP A 26 4.03 4.44 -3.92
N ARG A 27 2.80 4.95 -3.79
CA ARG A 27 2.01 4.85 -2.57
C ARG A 27 1.62 3.40 -2.27
N VAL A 28 1.21 2.63 -3.28
CA VAL A 28 0.92 1.19 -3.13
C VAL A 28 2.18 0.45 -2.69
N ALA A 29 3.31 0.67 -3.37
CA ALA A 29 4.58 0.01 -3.07
C ALA A 29 5.06 0.30 -1.64
N ARG A 30 4.92 1.54 -1.19
CA ARG A 30 5.28 1.96 0.17
C ARG A 30 4.40 1.28 1.22
N ASN A 31 3.08 1.31 1.02
CA ASN A 31 2.14 0.69 1.94
C ASN A 31 2.39 -0.82 2.07
N VAL A 32 2.52 -1.53 0.95
CA VAL A 32 2.77 -2.98 0.94
C VAL A 32 4.11 -3.32 1.58
N MET A 33 5.18 -2.57 1.29
CA MET A 33 6.50 -2.80 1.89
C MET A 33 6.47 -2.61 3.42
N VAL A 34 5.85 -1.52 3.89
CA VAL A 34 5.70 -1.25 5.33
C VAL A 34 4.84 -2.32 6.01
N ALA A 35 3.76 -2.75 5.36
CA ALA A 35 2.89 -3.80 5.86
C ALA A 35 3.59 -5.17 5.91
N GLU A 36 4.38 -5.51 4.90
CA GLU A 36 5.18 -6.74 4.87
C GLU A 36 6.20 -6.75 6.01
N ALA A 37 6.88 -5.62 6.24
CA ALA A 37 7.83 -5.48 7.34
C ALA A 37 7.15 -5.54 8.73
N ARG A 38 5.90 -5.08 8.84
CA ARG A 38 5.18 -5.02 10.10
C ARG A 38 4.50 -6.35 10.47
N TRP A 39 3.86 -7.00 9.50
CA TRP A 39 2.98 -8.14 9.75
C TRP A 39 3.31 -9.38 8.91
N GLY A 40 4.09 -9.23 7.83
CA GLY A 40 4.21 -10.26 6.80
C GLY A 40 2.92 -10.49 6.01
N GLY A 41 3.03 -11.15 4.87
CA GLY A 41 1.88 -11.57 4.05
C GLY A 41 1.22 -10.47 3.22
N ALA A 42 1.67 -9.22 3.32
CA ALA A 42 1.21 -8.12 2.48
C ALA A 42 1.52 -8.34 1.00
N VAL A 43 2.64 -9.01 0.68
CA VAL A 43 2.98 -9.42 -0.69
C VAL A 43 1.92 -10.34 -1.27
N ALA A 44 1.42 -11.32 -0.51
CA ALA A 44 0.36 -12.22 -0.96
C ALA A 44 -0.98 -11.49 -1.16
N VAL A 45 -1.29 -10.54 -0.27
CA VAL A 45 -2.46 -9.66 -0.42
C VAL A 45 -2.36 -8.82 -1.69
N ALA A 46 -1.19 -8.23 -1.97
CA ALA A 46 -0.95 -7.41 -3.15
C ALA A 46 -1.10 -8.23 -4.46
N VAL A 47 -0.62 -9.48 -4.49
CA VAL A 47 -0.86 -10.40 -5.61
C VAL A 47 -2.35 -10.53 -5.88
N GLY A 48 -3.16 -10.80 -4.85
CA GLY A 48 -4.60 -10.96 -5.01
C GLY A 48 -5.29 -9.72 -5.58
N VAL A 49 -4.82 -8.52 -5.23
CA VAL A 49 -5.33 -7.26 -5.81
C VAL A 49 -4.88 -7.09 -7.26
N PHE A 50 -3.62 -7.34 -7.57
CA PHE A 50 -3.11 -7.16 -8.94
C PHE A 50 -3.58 -8.23 -9.94
N GLU A 51 -4.01 -9.40 -9.46
CA GLU A 51 -4.61 -10.45 -10.30
C GLU A 51 -6.10 -10.17 -10.63
N ALA A 52 -6.71 -9.13 -10.04
CA ALA A 52 -8.08 -8.73 -10.35
C ALA A 52 -8.22 -8.16 -11.79
N GLU A 53 -9.45 -8.09 -12.29
CA GLU A 53 -9.74 -7.63 -13.66
C GLU A 53 -9.36 -6.15 -13.88
N ASP A 54 -9.63 -5.29 -12.91
CA ASP A 54 -9.25 -3.87 -12.91
C ASP A 54 -8.55 -3.51 -11.58
N PRO A 55 -7.23 -3.77 -11.46
CA PRO A 55 -6.52 -3.46 -10.22
C PRO A 55 -6.38 -1.96 -9.98
N ALA A 56 -6.15 -1.15 -11.02
CA ALA A 56 -5.97 0.29 -10.87
C ALA A 56 -7.25 1.00 -10.41
N GLY A 57 -8.41 0.56 -10.88
CA GLY A 57 -9.72 1.04 -10.41
C GLY A 57 -10.19 0.41 -9.10
N SER A 58 -9.47 -0.56 -8.53
CA SER A 58 -9.92 -1.28 -7.34
C SER A 58 -9.92 -0.43 -6.06
N ALA A 59 -10.82 -0.77 -5.13
CA ALA A 59 -10.93 -0.09 -3.83
C ALA A 59 -9.59 -0.01 -3.07
N PRO A 60 -8.77 -1.07 -2.97
CA PRO A 60 -7.50 -0.99 -2.24
C PRO A 60 -6.51 0.03 -2.81
N VAL A 61 -6.48 0.20 -4.14
CA VAL A 61 -5.57 1.15 -4.79
C VAL A 61 -6.02 2.60 -4.58
N ARG A 62 -7.34 2.85 -4.58
CA ARG A 62 -7.93 4.19 -4.39
C ARG A 62 -8.13 4.60 -2.94
N ALA A 63 -8.14 3.65 -2.01
CA ALA A 63 -8.40 3.89 -0.59
C ALA A 63 -7.50 4.95 0.08
N PRO A 64 -6.20 5.09 -0.28
CA PRO A 64 -5.39 6.17 0.27
C PRO A 64 -5.86 7.58 -0.14
N ASP A 65 -6.49 7.76 -1.30
CA ASP A 65 -7.07 9.05 -1.69
C ASP A 65 -8.32 9.36 -0.86
N VAL A 66 -9.17 8.35 -0.63
CA VAL A 66 -10.33 8.47 0.27
C VAL A 66 -9.88 8.85 1.70
N LEU A 67 -8.76 8.30 2.17
CA LEU A 67 -8.17 8.71 3.45
C LEU A 67 -7.65 10.15 3.44
N ALA A 68 -7.05 10.60 2.34
CA ALA A 68 -6.56 11.97 2.21
C ALA A 68 -7.70 13.00 2.20
N GLU A 69 -8.83 12.66 1.57
CA GLU A 69 -10.05 13.46 1.61
C GLU A 69 -10.60 13.56 3.03
N ALA A 70 -10.76 12.42 3.72
CA ALA A 70 -11.22 12.39 5.11
C ALA A 70 -10.24 13.11 6.06
N GLU A 71 -8.92 13.08 5.79
CA GLU A 71 -7.92 13.84 6.56
C GLU A 71 -8.19 15.34 6.47
N CYS A 72 -8.50 15.86 5.27
CA CYS A 72 -8.84 17.26 5.05
C CYS A 72 -10.11 17.67 5.81
N ASP A 73 -11.14 16.82 5.77
CA ASP A 73 -12.38 17.06 6.51
C ASP A 73 -12.13 17.07 8.02
N ALA A 74 -11.41 16.08 8.54
CA ALA A 74 -11.09 15.97 9.97
C ALA A 74 -10.33 17.19 10.48
N ARG A 75 -9.44 17.79 9.67
CA ARG A 75 -8.74 19.04 10.03
C ARG A 75 -9.67 20.23 10.19
N THR A 76 -10.78 20.24 9.45
CA THR A 76 -11.74 21.35 9.45
C THR A 76 -12.77 21.18 10.56
N THR A 77 -13.25 19.95 10.77
CA THR A 77 -14.38 19.64 11.68
C THR A 77 -13.93 19.05 13.02
N GLY A 78 -12.65 18.69 13.15
CA GLY A 78 -12.08 17.98 14.29
C GLY A 78 -12.09 16.45 14.15
N SER A 79 -13.01 15.90 13.35
CA SER A 79 -13.16 14.46 13.08
C SER A 79 -13.88 14.19 11.77
N ALA A 80 -13.50 13.10 11.09
CA ALA A 80 -14.16 12.64 9.88
C ALA A 80 -14.14 11.11 9.79
N ARG A 81 -14.73 10.56 8.74
CA ARG A 81 -14.72 9.11 8.48
C ARG A 81 -14.47 8.87 7.00
N ALA A 82 -13.48 8.03 6.72
CA ALA A 82 -13.27 7.47 5.38
C ALA A 82 -14.12 6.22 5.24
N GLU A 83 -15.02 6.19 4.25
CA GLU A 83 -15.80 5.01 3.90
C GLU A 83 -15.31 4.47 2.57
N PHE A 84 -14.94 3.18 2.52
CA PHE A 84 -14.46 2.54 1.32
C PHE A 84 -15.61 1.85 0.59
N GLU A 85 -15.58 1.91 -0.74
CA GLU A 85 -16.60 1.29 -1.61
C GLU A 85 -16.66 -0.25 -1.48
N ALA A 86 -15.55 -0.86 -1.07
CA ALA A 86 -15.43 -2.27 -0.77
C ALA A 86 -14.40 -2.44 0.36
N PRO A 87 -14.41 -3.56 1.10
CA PRO A 87 -13.44 -3.78 2.17
C PRO A 87 -11.99 -3.74 1.67
N VAL A 88 -11.17 -2.89 2.28
CA VAL A 88 -9.78 -2.65 1.90
C VAL A 88 -8.84 -3.38 2.87
N PRO A 89 -7.89 -4.19 2.39
CA PRO A 89 -6.88 -4.78 3.26
C PRO A 89 -5.96 -3.71 3.86
N LEU A 90 -5.64 -3.81 5.15
CA LEU A 90 -4.73 -2.87 5.81
C LEU A 90 -3.37 -2.73 5.11
N ALA A 91 -2.91 -3.75 4.38
CA ALA A 91 -1.69 -3.72 3.57
C ALA A 91 -1.59 -2.52 2.62
N PHE A 92 -2.72 -1.93 2.22
CA PHE A 92 -2.77 -0.78 1.32
C PHE A 92 -2.86 0.58 2.05
N LEU A 93 -2.90 0.59 3.39
CA LEU A 93 -3.17 1.81 4.17
C LEU A 93 -2.10 2.12 5.23
N VAL A 94 -1.29 1.14 5.66
CA VAL A 94 -0.40 1.28 6.84
C VAL A 94 0.51 2.50 6.81
N SER A 95 1.24 2.70 5.72
CA SER A 95 2.16 3.84 5.58
C SER A 95 1.38 5.14 5.50
N THR A 96 0.26 5.16 4.77
CA THR A 96 -0.60 6.34 4.68
C THR A 96 -1.12 6.75 6.07
N ILE A 97 -1.59 5.80 6.87
CA ILE A 97 -2.03 6.03 8.26
C ILE A 97 -0.88 6.57 9.12
N ALA A 98 0.31 5.98 9.01
CA ALA A 98 1.48 6.43 9.76
C ALA A 98 1.92 7.85 9.38
N GLU A 99 1.85 8.21 8.10
CA GLU A 99 2.17 9.54 7.61
C GLU A 99 1.13 10.58 8.07
N MET A 100 -0.17 10.24 8.05
CA MET A 100 -1.24 11.07 8.61
C MET A 100 -1.04 11.34 10.09
N ALA A 101 -0.68 10.31 10.86
CA ALA A 101 -0.37 10.44 12.27
C ALA A 101 0.82 11.39 12.50
N GLY A 102 1.84 11.33 11.63
CA GLY A 102 2.96 12.27 11.61
C GLY A 102 2.55 13.72 11.32
N ARG A 103 1.39 13.93 10.66
CA ARG A 103 0.78 15.23 10.37
C ARG A 103 -0.33 15.64 11.35
N GLY A 104 -0.50 14.92 12.48
CA GLY A 104 -1.44 15.27 13.54
C GLY A 104 -2.89 14.84 13.30
N VAL A 105 -3.13 13.88 12.41
CA VAL A 105 -4.45 13.25 12.22
C VAL A 105 -4.29 11.75 12.47
N VAL A 106 -5.05 11.23 13.43
CA VAL A 106 -4.95 9.82 13.84
C VAL A 106 -6.21 9.07 13.42
N VAL A 107 -6.02 7.79 13.12
CA VAL A 107 -7.11 6.85 12.89
C VAL A 107 -7.56 6.29 14.23
N ASP A 108 -8.86 6.14 14.42
CA ASP A 108 -9.45 5.47 15.58
C ASP A 108 -8.97 4.02 15.67
N GLU A 109 -8.81 3.51 16.89
CA GLU A 109 -8.03 2.30 17.20
C GLU A 109 -8.21 1.16 16.19
N LEU A 110 -7.11 0.79 15.52
CA LEU A 110 -7.02 -0.45 14.75
C LEU A 110 -6.99 -1.64 15.71
N PRO A 111 -7.55 -2.81 15.33
CA PRO A 111 -7.48 -4.01 16.16
C PRO A 111 -6.03 -4.36 16.54
N ILE A 112 -5.82 -4.77 17.80
CA ILE A 112 -4.49 -5.14 18.33
C ILE A 112 -3.90 -6.33 17.57
N ASP A 113 -4.76 -7.23 17.08
CA ASP A 113 -4.44 -8.41 16.27
C ASP A 113 -4.50 -8.13 14.76
N ALA A 114 -4.39 -6.87 14.35
CA ALA A 114 -4.37 -6.49 12.95
C ALA A 114 -3.28 -7.24 12.17
N THR A 115 -3.66 -7.69 10.97
CA THR A 115 -2.77 -8.33 9.99
C THR A 115 -2.80 -7.56 8.68
N ALA A 116 -1.83 -7.79 7.81
CA ALA A 116 -1.79 -7.16 6.48
C ALA A 116 -3.07 -7.41 5.66
N GLY A 117 -3.67 -8.60 5.81
CA GLY A 117 -4.88 -8.99 5.09
C GLY A 117 -6.19 -8.54 5.74
N LEU A 118 -6.16 -7.93 6.94
CA LEU A 118 -7.39 -7.55 7.65
C LEU A 118 -8.21 -6.57 6.79
N PRO A 119 -9.43 -6.94 6.34
CA PRO A 119 -10.27 -6.04 5.57
C PRO A 119 -10.93 -5.01 6.49
N VAL A 120 -10.88 -3.74 6.08
CA VAL A 120 -11.59 -2.64 6.74
C VAL A 120 -12.55 -1.97 5.75
N SER A 121 -13.80 -1.76 6.16
CA SER A 121 -14.80 -1.06 5.32
C SER A 121 -14.70 0.46 5.42
N GLY A 122 -14.04 0.97 6.46
CA GLY A 122 -13.86 2.39 6.67
C GLY A 122 -13.09 2.66 7.96
N LEU A 123 -12.56 3.87 8.09
CA LEU A 123 -11.73 4.30 9.21
C LEU A 123 -12.26 5.63 9.77
N GLY A 124 -12.39 5.72 11.09
CA GLY A 124 -12.65 6.97 11.78
C GLY A 124 -11.36 7.77 11.95
N LEU A 125 -11.41 9.07 11.75
CA LEU A 125 -10.27 9.98 11.83
C LEU A 125 -10.57 11.11 12.81
N ARG A 126 -9.56 11.51 13.58
CA ARG A 126 -9.64 12.66 14.46
C ARG A 126 -8.32 13.43 14.49
N THR A 127 -8.41 14.72 14.73
CA THR A 127 -7.22 15.51 15.05
C THR A 127 -6.63 15.05 16.39
N GLY A 128 -5.31 14.97 16.47
CA GLY A 128 -4.65 14.53 17.67
C GLY A 128 -3.21 14.09 17.45
N VAL A 129 -2.59 13.67 18.54
CA VAL A 129 -1.23 13.10 18.51
C VAL A 129 -1.37 11.61 18.70
N ALA A 130 -0.78 10.82 17.79
CA ALA A 130 -0.68 9.39 18.00
C ALA A 130 0.37 9.10 19.08
N ASP A 131 0.09 8.14 19.96
CA ASP A 131 1.15 7.46 20.70
C ASP A 131 2.02 6.75 19.66
N ARG A 132 3.21 7.31 19.37
CA ARG A 132 4.10 6.79 18.33
C ARG A 132 4.43 5.32 18.59
N PRO A 133 4.01 4.38 17.75
CA PRO A 133 4.80 3.16 17.58
C PRO A 133 6.06 3.57 16.81
N SER A 134 7.20 3.02 17.19
CA SER A 134 8.49 3.34 16.57
C SER A 134 8.42 3.17 15.05
N SER A 135 9.15 4.04 14.35
CA SER A 135 9.68 3.80 13.00
C SER A 135 9.87 2.30 12.82
N VAL A 136 9.22 1.72 11.80
CA VAL A 136 9.45 0.33 11.36
C VAL A 136 10.94 0.07 11.51
N GLU A 137 11.30 -0.87 12.39
CA GLU A 137 12.69 -1.19 12.63
C GLU A 137 13.33 -1.42 11.26
N ALA A 138 14.40 -0.70 10.97
CA ALA A 138 15.11 -0.87 9.72
C ALA A 138 15.64 -2.31 9.70
N HIS A 139 14.93 -3.19 8.99
CA HIS A 139 15.22 -4.62 8.94
C HIS A 139 16.54 -4.84 8.19
N ARG A 140 17.67 -4.66 8.88
CA ARG A 140 19.03 -4.95 8.35
C ARG A 140 19.17 -6.40 7.89
N GLY A 141 18.32 -7.31 8.38
CA GLY A 141 18.29 -8.73 7.99
C GLY A 141 17.43 -9.07 6.77
N GLY A 142 16.73 -8.10 6.17
CA GLY A 142 15.75 -8.34 5.11
C GLY A 142 14.39 -8.81 5.63
N LEU A 143 13.45 -9.03 4.70
CA LEU A 143 12.09 -9.49 4.93
C LEU A 143 11.94 -10.97 4.57
N SER A 144 11.21 -11.72 5.39
CA SER A 144 10.80 -13.09 5.07
C SER A 144 9.48 -13.03 4.30
N VAL A 145 9.56 -13.11 2.97
CA VAL A 145 8.40 -13.05 2.08
C VAL A 145 7.95 -14.44 1.67
N ASP A 146 6.65 -14.60 1.41
CA ASP A 146 6.12 -15.79 0.76
C ASP A 146 6.72 -15.91 -0.65
N ARG A 147 7.46 -17.00 -0.91
CA ARG A 147 8.19 -17.15 -2.17
C ARG A 147 7.28 -17.35 -3.37
N VAL A 148 6.11 -17.98 -3.19
CA VAL A 148 5.17 -18.23 -4.28
C VAL A 148 4.53 -16.91 -4.71
N ALA A 149 4.06 -16.12 -3.75
CA ALA A 149 3.51 -14.78 -4.02
C ALA A 149 4.57 -13.85 -4.62
N PHE A 150 5.80 -13.88 -4.09
CA PHE A 150 6.89 -13.08 -4.63
C PHE A 150 7.22 -13.42 -6.09
N ASN A 151 7.33 -14.71 -6.44
CA ASN A 151 7.55 -15.15 -7.82
C ASN A 151 6.40 -14.74 -8.76
N ARG A 152 5.15 -14.67 -8.26
CA ARG A 152 4.01 -14.18 -9.06
C ARG A 152 4.17 -12.69 -9.38
N LEU A 153 4.54 -11.88 -8.40
CA LEU A 153 4.85 -10.46 -8.66
C LEU A 153 6.01 -10.32 -9.66
N GLU A 154 7.08 -11.12 -9.56
CA GLU A 154 8.17 -11.12 -10.55
C GLU A 154 7.67 -11.39 -11.97
N ALA A 155 6.79 -12.38 -12.14
CA ALA A 155 6.19 -12.70 -13.43
C ALA A 155 5.32 -11.57 -13.99
N MET A 156 4.55 -10.88 -13.13
CA MET A 156 3.73 -9.73 -13.52
C MET A 156 4.60 -8.53 -13.93
N ALA A 157 5.61 -8.20 -13.11
CA ALA A 157 6.54 -7.11 -13.38
C ALA A 157 7.41 -7.36 -14.62
N GLY A 158 7.57 -8.61 -15.07
CA GLY A 158 8.26 -8.93 -16.32
C GLY A 158 7.70 -8.19 -17.55
N ARG A 159 6.41 -7.84 -17.54
CA ARG A 159 5.77 -7.06 -18.61
C ARG A 159 6.21 -5.59 -18.64
N PHE A 160 6.61 -5.05 -17.50
CA PHE A 160 7.09 -3.67 -17.37
C PHE A 160 8.35 -3.42 -18.22
N LEU A 161 9.29 -4.38 -18.19
CA LEU A 161 10.57 -4.28 -18.91
C LEU A 161 10.40 -4.42 -20.43
N VAL A 162 9.37 -5.15 -20.88
CA VAL A 162 9.07 -5.30 -22.31
C VAL A 162 8.53 -3.99 -22.89
N SER A 163 7.78 -3.21 -22.11
CA SER A 163 7.25 -1.91 -22.56
C SER A 163 8.34 -0.86 -22.79
N GLU A 164 9.41 -0.83 -21.96
CA GLU A 164 10.54 0.09 -22.21
C GLU A 164 11.36 -0.33 -23.42
N ALA A 165 11.67 -1.63 -23.58
CA ALA A 165 12.42 -2.12 -24.74
C ALA A 165 11.71 -1.90 -26.09
N ILE A 166 10.37 -1.91 -26.09
CA ILE A 166 9.58 -1.58 -27.29
C ILE A 166 9.57 -0.06 -27.55
N LEU A 167 9.54 0.77 -26.50
CA LEU A 167 9.58 2.24 -26.65
C LEU A 167 10.95 2.73 -27.12
N ASP A 168 12.05 2.18 -26.59
CA ASP A 168 13.43 2.50 -27.04
C ASP A 168 13.70 2.02 -28.48
N GLY A 169 12.91 1.06 -28.99
CA GLY A 169 12.99 0.58 -30.38
C GLY A 169 12.20 1.42 -31.39
N ILE A 170 11.47 2.46 -30.95
CA ILE A 170 10.60 3.30 -31.79
C ILE A 170 11.15 4.75 -31.93
N GLU A 171 12.33 5.07 -31.37
CA GLU A 171 13.02 6.32 -31.74
C GLU A 171 13.58 6.26 -33.17
N PRO A 172 13.22 7.20 -34.07
CA PRO A 172 13.74 7.28 -35.44
C PRO A 172 15.16 7.87 -35.53
#